data_AF-A0A8S3PQ57-F1
#
_entry.id   AF-A0A8S3PQ57-F1
#
_cell.length_a   1.000
_cell.length_b   1.000
_cell.length_c   1.000
_cell.angle_alpha   90.00
_cell.angle_beta   90.00
_cell.angle_gamma   90.00
#
_symmetry.space_group_name_H-M   'P 1'
#
loop_
_entity.id
_entity.type
_entity.pdbx_description
1 polymer ?
#
loop_
_entity_poly.entity_id
_entity_poly.type
_entity_poly.pdbx_seq_one_letter_code
_entity_poly.pdbx_strand_id
1 'polypeptide(L)'
;MERLYRYLSRKDKNVSELNMLKAIPLIHIINHKKFACPSEVVKNINESNEIPPYLLKAPIEYGKFFKFFNCLGMKDEPTVATYSKVLWKIYRKCGHSSLGPNEIIIVKRALHSFMRALQQLEEPVDELEVDELYLMSENNQLLPANELYYESLEIRRERLETEETLRFLADFGCLGINVVELPRLFDLIPERYRPLSVHSIVTENLAFYELNESETASKLLEILTSATFINELLRICKHDQK
;
A
#
# COMPACT_ATOMS: atom_id res chain seq x y z
N MET A 1 4.04 -20.97 30.90
CA MET A 1 4.81 -20.34 29.80
C MET A 1 6.20 -19.86 30.18
N GLU A 2 6.37 -19.00 31.19
CA GLU A 2 7.71 -18.43 31.48
C GLU A 2 8.85 -19.44 31.71
N ARG A 3 8.56 -20.60 32.31
CA ARG A 3 9.55 -21.67 32.50
C ARG A 3 10.11 -22.17 31.16
N LEU A 4 9.24 -22.31 30.15
CA LEU A 4 9.63 -22.72 28.80
C LEU A 4 10.54 -21.67 28.17
N TYR A 5 10.14 -20.39 28.20
CA TYR A 5 10.97 -19.32 27.65
C TYR A 5 12.30 -19.21 28.36
N ARG A 6 12.35 -19.35 29.69
CA ARG A 6 13.61 -19.37 30.45
C ARG A 6 14.51 -20.54 30.04
N TYR A 7 13.94 -21.72 29.80
CA TYR A 7 14.70 -22.88 29.31
C TYR A 7 15.26 -22.62 27.91
N LEU A 8 14.40 -22.16 27.00
CA LEU A 8 14.80 -21.85 25.63
C LEU A 8 15.83 -20.72 25.60
N SER A 9 15.67 -19.62 26.33
CA SER A 9 16.61 -18.49 26.30
C SER A 9 18.00 -18.80 26.87
N ARG A 10 18.14 -19.83 27.73
CA ARG A 10 19.44 -20.18 28.36
C ARG A 10 20.30 -21.12 27.54
N LYS A 11 19.70 -21.97 26.71
CA LYS A 11 20.46 -22.91 25.89
C LYS A 11 21.13 -22.19 24.73
N ASP A 12 22.44 -22.39 24.61
CA ASP A 12 23.13 -22.18 23.34
C ASP A 12 22.44 -23.04 22.29
N LYS A 13 21.94 -22.37 21.24
CA LYS A 13 21.23 -23.02 20.15
C LYS A 13 22.09 -22.93 18.92
N ASN A 14 22.17 -24.04 18.19
CA ASN A 14 22.76 -24.00 16.88
C ASN A 14 21.82 -23.29 15.89
N VAL A 15 22.33 -23.00 14.69
CA VAL A 15 21.59 -22.30 13.64
C VAL A 15 20.31 -23.06 13.25
N SER A 16 20.37 -24.40 13.22
CA SER A 16 19.21 -25.25 12.86
C SER A 16 18.08 -25.15 13.87
N GLU A 17 18.39 -25.19 15.17
CA GLU A 17 17.42 -25.03 16.25
C GLU A 17 16.78 -23.65 16.24
N LEU A 18 17.57 -22.61 15.98
CA LEU A 18 17.04 -21.25 15.83
C LEU A 18 16.07 -21.18 14.65
N ASN A 19 16.43 -21.72 13.49
CA ASN A 19 15.57 -21.72 12.31
C ASN A 19 14.26 -22.48 12.55
N MET A 20 14.29 -23.61 13.26
CA MET A 20 13.08 -24.32 13.67
C MET A 20 12.20 -23.45 14.58
N LEU A 21 12.78 -22.79 15.58
CA LEU A 21 12.02 -21.92 16.50
C LEU A 21 11.44 -20.68 15.83
N LYS A 22 12.08 -20.16 14.77
CA LYS A 22 11.54 -19.05 13.96
C LYS A 22 10.27 -19.45 13.21
N ALA A 23 10.17 -20.72 12.79
CA ALA A 23 9.08 -21.23 11.98
C ALA A 23 7.85 -21.70 12.79
N ILE A 24 7.99 -21.89 14.10
CA ILE A 24 6.94 -22.44 14.96
C ILE A 24 6.19 -21.31 15.69
N PRO A 25 4.86 -21.41 15.86
CA PRO A 25 4.11 -20.55 16.76
C PRO A 25 4.57 -20.74 18.21
N LEU A 26 5.48 -19.89 18.67
CA LEU A 26 6.15 -20.02 19.97
C LEU A 26 5.65 -19.02 21.00
N ILE A 27 5.31 -17.81 20.57
CA ILE A 27 4.96 -16.71 21.48
C ILE A 27 3.48 -16.84 21.82
N HIS A 28 3.19 -17.20 23.07
CA HIS A 28 1.86 -17.17 23.63
C HIS A 28 1.34 -15.73 23.66
N ILE A 29 0.22 -15.46 23.00
CA ILE A 29 -0.46 -14.16 22.96
C ILE A 29 -1.67 -14.23 23.87
N ILE A 30 -1.55 -13.66 25.07
CA ILE A 30 -2.50 -13.82 26.17
C ILE A 30 -3.90 -13.33 25.76
N ASN A 31 -3.98 -12.12 25.20
CA ASN A 31 -5.26 -11.48 24.80
C ASN A 31 -6.00 -12.28 23.72
N HIS A 32 -5.27 -12.99 22.86
CA HIS A 32 -5.83 -13.77 21.76
C HIS A 32 -5.89 -15.28 22.06
N LYS A 33 -5.49 -15.70 23.27
CA LYS A 33 -5.47 -17.11 23.73
C LYS A 33 -4.86 -18.09 22.72
N LYS A 34 -3.79 -17.68 22.05
CA LYS A 34 -3.15 -18.46 20.98
C LYS A 34 -1.63 -18.34 21.01
N PHE A 35 -0.97 -19.14 20.19
CA PHE A 35 0.44 -18.98 19.88
C PHE A 35 0.61 -18.32 18.52
N ALA A 36 1.60 -17.44 18.40
CA ALA A 36 1.96 -16.78 17.15
C ALA A 36 3.43 -17.02 16.83
N CYS A 37 3.76 -17.04 15.53
CA CYS A 37 5.15 -17.10 15.11
C CYS A 37 5.84 -15.79 15.52
N PRO A 38 7.13 -15.80 15.90
CA PRO A 38 7.84 -14.58 16.27
C PRO A 38 7.72 -13.46 15.21
N SER A 39 7.75 -13.82 13.92
CA SER A 39 7.56 -12.87 12.80
C SER A 39 6.17 -12.24 12.68
N GLU A 40 5.18 -12.70 13.45
CA GLU A 40 3.80 -12.16 13.51
C GLU A 40 3.59 -11.26 14.73
N VAL A 41 4.64 -11.09 15.54
CA VAL A 41 4.56 -10.39 16.81
C VAL A 41 5.47 -9.17 16.76
N VAL A 42 4.94 -8.05 17.25
CA VAL A 42 5.65 -6.78 17.32
C VAL A 42 5.54 -6.21 18.72
N LYS A 43 6.65 -5.65 19.23
CA LYS A 43 6.71 -5.10 20.58
C LYS A 43 5.86 -3.83 20.73
N ASN A 44 6.08 -2.86 19.86
CA ASN A 44 5.49 -1.52 19.92
C ASN A 44 4.44 -1.37 18.83
N ILE A 45 3.23 -1.83 19.12
CA ILE A 45 2.04 -1.56 18.31
C ILE A 45 0.85 -1.27 19.23
N ASN A 46 -0.04 -0.38 18.81
CA ASN A 46 -1.30 -0.13 19.50
C ASN A 46 -2.27 -1.29 19.24
N GLU A 47 -3.07 -1.66 20.22
CA GLU A 47 -4.05 -2.76 20.08
C GLU A 47 -5.05 -2.48 18.96
N SER A 48 -5.44 -1.22 18.76
CA SER A 48 -6.29 -0.79 17.64
C SER A 48 -5.64 -0.99 16.26
N ASN A 49 -4.31 -1.07 16.20
CA ASN A 49 -3.54 -1.25 14.98
C ASN A 49 -3.14 -2.71 14.75
N GLU A 50 -3.48 -3.63 15.66
CA GLU A 50 -3.30 -5.06 15.42
C GLU A 50 -4.13 -5.52 14.21
N ILE A 51 -3.63 -6.54 13.53
CA ILE A 51 -4.28 -7.18 12.40
C ILE A 51 -4.38 -8.67 12.69
N PRO A 52 -5.26 -9.12 13.61
CA PRO A 52 -5.38 -10.54 13.92
C PRO A 52 -5.90 -11.34 12.71
N PRO A 53 -5.41 -12.57 12.48
CA PRO A 53 -4.38 -13.26 13.25
C PRO A 53 -2.92 -12.94 12.86
N TYR A 54 -2.69 -12.06 11.87
CA TYR A 54 -1.43 -11.91 11.13
C TYR A 54 -0.37 -11.00 11.77
N LEU A 55 -0.79 -10.01 12.56
CA LEU A 55 0.10 -9.07 13.25
C LEU A 55 -0.45 -8.73 14.64
N LEU A 56 0.33 -9.01 15.68
CA LEU A 56 -0.12 -8.96 17.08
C LEU A 56 0.90 -8.24 17.96
N LYS A 57 0.44 -7.64 19.04
CA LYS A 57 1.29 -7.04 20.05
C LYS A 57 1.92 -8.10 20.94
N ALA A 58 3.20 -7.90 21.27
CA ALA A 58 3.89 -8.72 22.24
C ALA A 58 3.31 -8.52 23.66
N PRO A 59 2.99 -9.60 24.40
CA PRO A 59 2.53 -9.48 25.78
C PRO A 59 3.62 -8.91 26.70
N ILE A 60 3.28 -7.89 27.47
CA ILE A 60 4.21 -7.15 28.34
C ILE A 60 4.77 -8.06 29.44
N GLU A 61 4.00 -9.07 29.85
CA GLU A 61 4.36 -10.11 30.83
C GLU A 61 5.62 -10.88 30.41
N TYR A 62 5.91 -10.95 29.11
CA TYR A 62 7.07 -11.62 28.56
C TYR A 62 8.22 -10.67 28.20
N GLY A 63 8.18 -9.41 28.66
CA GLY A 63 9.18 -8.37 28.34
C GLY A 63 10.64 -8.80 28.58
N LYS A 64 10.90 -9.57 29.64
CA LYS A 64 12.24 -10.13 29.95
C LYS A 64 12.77 -11.10 28.90
N PHE A 65 11.92 -11.63 28.03
CA PHE A 65 12.27 -12.55 26.94
C PHE A 65 12.25 -11.87 25.56
N PHE A 66 11.95 -10.57 25.46
CA PHE A 66 11.88 -9.88 24.16
C PHE A 66 13.19 -9.93 23.39
N LYS A 67 14.35 -9.85 24.08
CA LYS A 67 15.66 -10.05 23.42
C LYS A 67 15.73 -11.41 22.70
N PHE A 68 15.25 -12.47 23.36
CA PHE A 68 15.21 -13.80 22.76
C PHE A 68 14.20 -13.88 21.61
N PHE A 69 13.03 -13.27 21.74
CA PHE A 69 12.04 -13.23 20.67
C PHE A 69 12.52 -12.43 19.45
N ASN A 70 13.27 -11.34 19.66
CA ASN A 70 13.90 -10.57 18.58
C ASN A 70 14.90 -11.43 17.80
N CYS A 71 15.71 -12.26 18.49
CA CYS A 71 16.59 -13.24 17.82
C CYS A 71 15.81 -14.26 16.96
N LEU A 72 14.53 -14.48 17.25
CA LEU A 72 13.64 -15.35 16.48
C LEU A 72 12.82 -14.61 15.42
N GLY A 73 13.01 -13.30 15.24
CA GLY A 73 12.34 -12.51 14.22
C GLY A 73 11.12 -11.73 14.69
N MET A 74 10.89 -11.60 16.01
CA MET A 74 10.02 -10.56 16.54
C MET A 74 10.63 -9.19 16.21
N LYS A 75 9.80 -8.25 15.77
CA LYS A 75 10.26 -6.88 15.46
C LYS A 75 9.89 -5.93 16.60
N ASP A 76 10.70 -4.90 16.81
CA ASP A 76 10.36 -3.88 17.80
C ASP A 76 9.19 -3.01 17.32
N GLU A 77 9.19 -2.62 16.04
CA GLU A 77 8.13 -1.84 15.40
C GLU A 77 7.70 -2.45 14.06
N PRO A 78 6.44 -2.20 13.62
CA PRO A 78 5.99 -2.70 12.34
C PRO A 78 6.56 -1.83 11.21
N THR A 79 7.12 -2.49 10.19
CA THR A 79 7.75 -1.86 9.02
C THR A 79 6.90 -2.07 7.77
N VAL A 80 7.25 -1.40 6.67
CA VAL A 80 6.65 -1.64 5.35
C VAL A 80 6.78 -3.12 4.95
N ALA A 81 7.94 -3.74 5.19
CA ALA A 81 8.13 -5.18 4.97
C ALA A 81 7.23 -6.04 5.87
N THR A 82 6.99 -5.63 7.12
CA THR A 82 6.05 -6.32 8.02
C THR A 82 4.64 -6.34 7.44
N TYR A 83 4.13 -5.20 6.97
CA TYR A 83 2.78 -5.13 6.40
C TYR A 83 2.68 -5.81 5.03
N SER A 84 3.74 -5.78 4.23
CA SER A 84 3.84 -6.54 2.98
C SER A 84 3.67 -8.04 3.23
N LYS A 85 4.32 -8.57 4.26
CA LYS A 85 4.20 -9.96 4.68
C LYS A 85 2.80 -10.30 5.22
N VAL A 86 2.13 -9.36 5.88
CA VAL A 86 0.73 -9.52 6.31
C VAL A 86 -0.18 -9.67 5.09
N LEU A 87 -0.06 -8.78 4.10
CA LEU A 87 -0.85 -8.84 2.85
C LEU A 87 -0.61 -10.15 2.10
N TRP A 88 0.66 -10.56 1.97
CA TRP A 88 1.04 -11.85 1.39
C TRP A 88 0.42 -13.04 2.13
N LYS A 89 0.39 -13.04 3.47
CA LYS A 89 -0.25 -14.11 4.26
C LYS A 89 -1.76 -14.14 4.07
N ILE A 90 -2.41 -12.98 3.98
CA ILE A 90 -3.86 -12.91 3.73
C ILE A 90 -4.15 -13.49 2.35
N TYR A 91 -3.38 -13.10 1.33
CA TYR A 91 -3.50 -13.66 -0.01
C TYR A 91 -3.30 -15.18 0.00
N ARG A 92 -2.25 -15.70 0.66
CA ARG A 92 -2.03 -17.16 0.77
C ARG A 92 -3.18 -17.93 1.40
N LYS A 93 -4.00 -17.29 2.22
CA LYS A 93 -5.18 -17.89 2.83
C LYS A 93 -6.41 -17.83 1.91
N CYS A 94 -6.58 -16.74 1.17
CA CYS A 94 -7.78 -16.49 0.34
C CYS A 94 -7.62 -16.97 -1.11
N GLY A 95 -6.37 -17.09 -1.59
CA GLY A 95 -6.03 -17.32 -2.99
C GLY A 95 -6.50 -16.17 -3.90
N HIS A 96 -6.86 -16.53 -5.13
CA HIS A 96 -7.39 -15.60 -6.15
C HIS A 96 -8.89 -15.31 -6.01
N SER A 97 -9.54 -15.82 -4.95
CA SER A 97 -10.98 -15.65 -4.74
C SER A 97 -11.30 -14.22 -4.29
N SER A 98 -12.53 -13.77 -4.54
CA SER A 98 -13.04 -12.55 -3.92
C SER A 98 -12.97 -12.66 -2.40
N LEU A 99 -12.50 -11.60 -1.75
CA LEU A 99 -12.43 -11.51 -0.31
C LEU A 99 -13.85 -11.48 0.27
N GLY A 100 -14.06 -12.22 1.36
CA GLY A 100 -15.29 -12.11 2.15
C GLY A 100 -15.34 -10.79 2.93
N PRO A 101 -16.50 -10.41 3.51
CA PRO A 101 -16.65 -9.14 4.23
C PRO A 101 -15.65 -8.96 5.38
N ASN A 102 -15.34 -10.03 6.11
CA ASN A 102 -14.39 -10.00 7.20
C ASN A 102 -12.95 -9.83 6.69
N GLU A 103 -12.59 -10.54 5.62
CA GLU A 103 -11.29 -10.42 4.95
C GLU A 103 -11.08 -9.00 4.41
N ILE A 104 -12.11 -8.39 3.80
CA ILE A 104 -12.04 -7.01 3.29
C ILE A 104 -11.66 -6.04 4.41
N ILE A 105 -12.29 -6.15 5.60
CA ILE A 105 -11.98 -5.29 6.75
C ILE A 105 -10.52 -5.47 7.19
N ILE A 106 -10.03 -6.71 7.21
CA ILE A 106 -8.65 -7.02 7.61
C ILE A 106 -7.65 -6.49 6.59
N VAL A 107 -7.90 -6.69 5.29
CA VAL A 107 -7.02 -6.22 4.20
C VAL A 107 -7.00 -4.70 4.15
N LYS A 108 -8.16 -4.02 4.25
CA LYS A 108 -8.22 -2.56 4.32
C LYS A 108 -7.37 -2.01 5.46
N ARG A 109 -7.40 -2.65 6.63
CA ARG A 109 -6.56 -2.29 7.77
C ARG A 109 -5.06 -2.51 7.50
N ALA A 110 -4.71 -3.66 6.93
CA ALA A 110 -3.32 -3.96 6.56
C ALA A 110 -2.77 -2.97 5.53
N LEU A 111 -3.59 -2.64 4.53
CA LEU A 111 -3.27 -1.71 3.45
C LEU A 111 -3.14 -0.27 3.96
N HIS A 112 -4.06 0.18 4.81
CA HIS A 112 -3.95 1.46 5.49
C HIS A 112 -2.65 1.57 6.29
N SER A 113 -2.33 0.54 7.08
CA SER A 113 -1.09 0.54 7.87
C SER A 113 0.17 0.47 7.01
N PHE A 114 0.14 -0.26 5.89
CA PHE A 114 1.22 -0.29 4.89
C PHE A 114 1.47 1.09 4.30
N MET A 115 0.42 1.77 3.85
CA MET A 115 0.52 3.11 3.25
C MET A 115 0.96 4.15 4.27
N ARG A 116 0.46 4.08 5.50
CA ARG A 116 0.92 4.93 6.60
C ARG A 116 2.40 4.70 6.91
N ALA A 117 2.86 3.46 6.87
CA ALA A 117 4.28 3.16 7.07
C ALA A 117 5.14 3.75 5.94
N LEU A 118 4.69 3.69 4.68
CA LEU A 118 5.35 4.36 3.55
C LEU A 118 5.42 5.88 3.74
N GLN A 119 4.34 6.50 4.23
CA GLN A 119 4.31 7.95 4.48
C GLN A 119 5.35 8.42 5.51
N GLN A 120 5.79 7.54 6.42
CA GLN A 120 6.80 7.86 7.43
C GLN A 120 8.24 7.58 6.96
N LEU A 121 8.43 7.04 5.76
CA LEU A 121 9.76 6.82 5.22
C LEU A 121 10.33 8.10 4.61
N GLU A 122 11.60 8.33 4.90
CA GLU A 122 12.41 9.39 4.26
C GLU A 122 13.12 8.87 3.00
N GLU A 123 13.48 7.58 3.00
CA GLU A 123 14.21 6.91 1.92
C GLU A 123 13.45 5.68 1.40
N PRO A 124 13.65 5.30 0.13
CA PRO A 124 13.04 4.09 -0.44
C PRO A 124 13.55 2.83 0.27
N VAL A 125 12.70 1.81 0.32
CA VAL A 125 13.06 0.50 0.86
C VAL A 125 13.73 -0.34 -0.22
N ASP A 126 14.86 -0.96 0.10
CA ASP A 126 15.59 -1.83 -0.84
C ASP A 126 14.84 -3.13 -1.17
N GLU A 127 14.17 -3.73 -0.17
CA GLU A 127 13.50 -5.00 -0.33
C GLU A 127 12.31 -5.16 0.63
N LEU A 128 11.23 -5.73 0.10
CA LEU A 128 10.12 -6.23 0.89
C LEU A 128 10.42 -7.71 1.16
N GLU A 129 10.35 -8.18 2.41
CA GLU A 129 10.61 -9.59 2.83
C GLU A 129 9.59 -10.62 2.27
N VAL A 130 9.20 -10.47 1.00
CA VAL A 130 8.20 -11.23 0.25
C VAL A 130 8.61 -11.25 -1.23
N ASP A 131 8.35 -12.36 -1.92
CA ASP A 131 8.64 -12.46 -3.36
C ASP A 131 7.73 -11.54 -4.19
N GLU A 132 6.46 -11.41 -3.77
CA GLU A 132 5.45 -10.57 -4.40
C GLU A 132 4.68 -9.75 -3.36
N LEU A 133 4.37 -8.49 -3.72
CA LEU A 133 3.49 -7.61 -2.97
C LEU A 133 2.08 -7.77 -3.52
N TYR A 134 1.09 -7.94 -2.64
CA TYR A 134 -0.31 -8.04 -3.02
C TYR A 134 -1.10 -6.83 -2.52
N LEU A 135 -1.89 -6.21 -3.39
CA LEU A 135 -2.79 -5.10 -3.05
C LEU A 135 -4.22 -5.44 -3.44
N MET A 136 -5.17 -4.71 -2.85
CA MET A 136 -6.60 -4.93 -3.08
C MET A 136 -7.03 -4.27 -4.39
N SER A 137 -7.68 -5.01 -5.27
CA SER A 137 -8.36 -4.47 -6.46
C SER A 137 -9.75 -3.93 -6.13
N GLU A 138 -10.34 -3.15 -7.02
CA GLU A 138 -11.73 -2.68 -6.89
C GLU A 138 -12.76 -3.82 -6.77
N ASN A 139 -12.49 -4.96 -7.40
CA ASN A 139 -13.31 -6.17 -7.29
C ASN A 139 -13.13 -6.95 -5.97
N ASN A 140 -12.54 -6.33 -4.94
CA ASN A 140 -12.25 -6.95 -3.64
C ASN A 140 -11.41 -8.25 -3.75
N GLN A 141 -10.43 -8.28 -4.64
CA GLN A 141 -9.46 -9.39 -4.75
C GLN A 141 -8.08 -8.89 -4.32
N LEU A 142 -7.26 -9.78 -3.77
CA LEU A 142 -5.82 -9.51 -3.60
C LEU A 142 -5.08 -10.00 -4.83
N LEU A 143 -4.41 -9.07 -5.51
CA LEU A 143 -3.67 -9.34 -6.75
C LEU A 143 -2.24 -8.79 -6.64
N PRO A 144 -1.30 -9.32 -7.44
CA PRO A 144 0.06 -8.77 -7.51
C PRO A 144 0.02 -7.27 -7.79
N ALA A 145 0.78 -6.50 -7.00
CA ALA A 145 0.75 -5.05 -7.04
C ALA A 145 1.15 -4.50 -8.42
N ASN A 146 2.13 -5.12 -9.07
CA ASN A 146 2.62 -4.80 -10.40
C ASN A 146 1.66 -5.13 -11.55
N GLU A 147 0.55 -5.84 -11.28
CA GLU A 147 -0.53 -6.07 -12.25
C GLU A 147 -1.69 -5.07 -12.09
N LEU A 148 -1.63 -4.21 -11.06
CA LEU A 148 -2.71 -3.28 -10.75
C LEU A 148 -2.41 -1.89 -11.29
N TYR A 149 -3.46 -1.25 -11.79
CA TYR A 149 -3.43 0.12 -12.25
C TYR A 149 -3.99 1.06 -11.19
N TYR A 150 -3.37 2.21 -11.00
CA TYR A 150 -3.92 3.29 -10.19
C TYR A 150 -4.18 4.53 -11.05
N GLU A 151 -5.27 5.23 -10.75
CA GLU A 151 -5.60 6.49 -11.42
C GLU A 151 -4.68 7.61 -10.93
N SER A 152 -4.01 8.28 -11.88
CA SER A 152 -3.59 9.66 -11.69
C SER A 152 -4.72 10.58 -12.13
N LEU A 153 -4.89 11.72 -11.45
CA LEU A 153 -6.03 12.66 -11.51
C LEU A 153 -6.45 13.18 -12.90
N GLU A 154 -5.72 12.84 -13.97
CA GLU A 154 -5.82 13.46 -15.28
C GLU A 154 -6.61 12.62 -16.31
N ILE A 155 -6.84 11.32 -16.05
CA ILE A 155 -7.45 10.41 -17.03
C ILE A 155 -8.74 9.81 -16.48
N ARG A 156 -9.88 10.14 -17.11
CA ARG A 156 -11.18 9.50 -16.80
C ARG A 156 -11.23 8.10 -17.42
N ARG A 157 -11.50 7.07 -16.61
CA ARG A 157 -11.67 5.67 -17.06
C ARG A 157 -12.66 5.50 -18.21
N GLU A 158 -13.70 6.33 -18.24
CA GLU A 158 -14.72 6.36 -19.29
C GLU A 158 -14.15 6.64 -20.70
N ARG A 159 -12.91 7.15 -20.79
CA ARG A 159 -12.19 7.43 -22.04
C ARG A 159 -11.21 6.33 -22.45
N LEU A 160 -11.08 5.26 -21.65
CA LEU A 160 -10.17 4.16 -21.93
C LEU A 160 -10.86 3.16 -22.88
N GLU A 161 -10.49 3.20 -24.16
CA GLU A 161 -10.78 2.13 -25.10
C GLU A 161 -9.68 1.07 -24.96
N THR A 162 -9.98 -0.03 -24.26
CA THR A 162 -9.01 -1.11 -24.01
C THR A 162 -9.61 -2.46 -24.37
N GLU A 163 -8.86 -3.30 -25.09
CA GLU A 163 -9.25 -4.69 -25.39
C GLU A 163 -9.06 -5.62 -24.18
N GLU A 164 -8.12 -5.27 -23.29
CA GLU A 164 -7.83 -6.00 -22.06
C GLU A 164 -8.62 -5.45 -20.87
N THR A 165 -9.13 -6.34 -20.03
CA THR A 165 -9.78 -5.96 -18.77
C THR A 165 -8.72 -5.46 -17.78
N LEU A 166 -8.45 -4.16 -17.79
CA LEU A 166 -7.57 -3.51 -16.83
C LEU A 166 -8.06 -3.76 -15.39
N ARG A 167 -7.14 -4.09 -14.49
CA ARG A 167 -7.43 -4.34 -13.08
C ARG A 167 -7.00 -3.15 -12.25
N PHE A 168 -7.98 -2.43 -11.72
CA PHE A 168 -7.70 -1.22 -10.95
C PHE A 168 -7.52 -1.53 -9.47
N LEU A 169 -6.61 -0.79 -8.87
CA LEU A 169 -6.35 -0.72 -7.44
C LEU A 169 -7.57 -0.10 -6.74
N ALA A 170 -7.97 -0.67 -5.60
CA ALA A 170 -9.15 -0.21 -4.87
C ALA A 170 -9.04 1.26 -4.45
N ASP A 171 -10.16 1.98 -4.46
CA ASP A 171 -10.21 3.37 -4.00
C ASP A 171 -9.80 3.50 -2.52
N PHE A 172 -8.75 4.30 -2.30
CA PHE A 172 -8.16 4.58 -1.00
C PHE A 172 -8.74 5.79 -0.28
N GLY A 173 -9.71 6.50 -0.87
CA GLY A 173 -10.33 7.67 -0.23
C GLY A 173 -10.90 7.35 1.15
N CYS A 174 -11.43 6.14 1.33
CA CYS A 174 -11.92 5.65 2.62
C CYS A 174 -10.81 5.25 3.63
N LEU A 175 -9.56 5.18 3.20
CA LEU A 175 -8.39 5.00 4.05
C LEU A 175 -7.69 6.33 4.39
N GLY A 176 -8.23 7.46 3.94
CA GLY A 176 -7.64 8.79 4.21
C GLY A 176 -6.29 9.02 3.51
N ILE A 177 -5.99 8.25 2.46
CA ILE A 177 -4.78 8.43 1.65
C ILE A 177 -5.15 9.34 0.49
N ASN A 178 -4.39 10.42 0.32
CA ASN A 178 -4.58 11.32 -0.81
C ASN A 178 -4.05 10.66 -2.09
N VAL A 179 -4.90 10.57 -3.13
CA VAL A 179 -4.53 10.01 -4.44
C VAL A 179 -3.31 10.72 -5.04
N VAL A 180 -3.14 12.01 -4.75
CA VAL A 180 -1.97 12.82 -5.15
C VAL A 180 -0.65 12.26 -4.61
N GLU A 181 -0.66 11.61 -3.45
CA GLU A 181 0.55 11.07 -2.82
C GLU A 181 0.95 9.70 -3.36
N LEU A 182 0.05 8.98 -4.06
CA LEU A 182 0.28 7.60 -4.48
C LEU A 182 1.55 7.41 -5.33
N PRO A 183 1.84 8.24 -6.36
CA PRO A 183 3.09 8.10 -7.13
C PRO A 183 4.32 8.15 -6.21
N ARG A 184 4.40 9.18 -5.35
CA ARG A 184 5.50 9.35 -4.39
C ARG A 184 5.63 8.15 -3.45
N LEU A 185 4.51 7.61 -2.97
CA LEU A 185 4.53 6.46 -2.06
C LEU A 185 4.98 5.17 -2.76
N PHE A 186 4.62 4.98 -4.03
CA PHE A 186 5.08 3.82 -4.80
C PHE A 186 6.54 3.94 -5.24
N ASP A 187 7.08 5.15 -5.38
CA ASP A 187 8.50 5.35 -5.61
C ASP A 187 9.37 4.90 -4.42
N LEU A 188 8.79 4.85 -3.21
CA LEU A 188 9.46 4.37 -1.99
C LEU A 188 9.57 2.84 -1.89
N ILE A 189 8.92 2.08 -2.77
CA ILE A 189 9.06 0.62 -2.85
C ILE A 189 9.87 0.22 -4.09
N PRO A 190 10.51 -0.96 -4.09
CA PRO A 190 11.28 -1.43 -5.25
C PRO A 190 10.42 -1.57 -6.51
N GLU A 191 10.99 -1.26 -7.66
CA GLU A 191 10.29 -1.22 -8.96
C GLU A 191 9.48 -2.48 -9.26
N ARG A 192 10.00 -3.66 -8.93
CA ARG A 192 9.33 -4.95 -9.16
C ARG A 192 7.97 -5.10 -8.47
N TYR A 193 7.68 -4.28 -7.45
CA TYR A 193 6.43 -4.30 -6.69
C TYR A 193 5.49 -3.14 -7.00
N ARG A 194 5.89 -2.20 -7.86
CA ARG A 194 5.13 -0.95 -8.06
C ARG A 194 3.88 -1.19 -8.90
N PRO A 195 2.70 -0.71 -8.46
CA PRO A 195 1.54 -0.57 -9.32
C PRO A 195 1.82 0.32 -10.52
N LEU A 196 1.08 0.07 -11.61
CA LEU A 196 1.22 0.78 -12.87
C LEU A 196 0.36 2.04 -12.88
N SER A 197 0.91 3.14 -13.37
CA SER A 197 0.14 4.36 -13.60
C SER A 197 -0.68 4.21 -14.88
N VAL A 198 -1.96 4.61 -14.86
CA VAL A 198 -2.76 4.68 -16.10
C VAL A 198 -2.08 5.62 -17.12
N HIS A 199 -1.41 6.67 -16.67
CA HIS A 199 -0.71 7.60 -17.56
C HIS A 199 0.40 6.93 -18.39
N SER A 200 1.06 5.88 -17.88
CA SER A 200 2.15 5.23 -18.61
C SER A 200 1.67 4.33 -19.75
N ILE A 201 0.38 3.98 -19.78
CA ILE A 201 -0.20 3.09 -20.80
C ILE A 201 -1.15 3.80 -21.75
N VAL A 202 -1.53 5.04 -21.46
CA VAL A 202 -2.45 5.81 -22.29
C VAL A 202 -1.68 6.68 -23.28
N THR A 203 -1.97 6.52 -24.56
CA THR A 203 -1.57 7.45 -25.60
C THR A 203 -2.70 8.44 -25.86
N GLU A 204 -2.40 9.74 -25.80
CA GLU A 204 -3.38 10.76 -26.16
C GLU A 204 -3.60 10.77 -27.67
N ASN A 205 -4.77 10.30 -28.10
CA ASN A 205 -5.24 10.50 -29.46
C ASN A 205 -6.08 11.79 -29.49
N LEU A 206 -5.43 12.89 -29.87
CA LEU A 206 -6.14 14.10 -30.27
C LEU A 206 -6.82 13.81 -31.61
N ALA A 207 -8.10 13.44 -31.55
CA ALA A 207 -8.93 13.46 -32.73
C ALA A 207 -9.02 14.93 -33.20
N PHE A 208 -8.20 15.27 -34.19
CA PHE A 208 -8.48 16.43 -35.04
C PHE A 208 -9.73 16.09 -35.83
N TYR A 209 -10.88 16.23 -35.18
CA TYR A 209 -12.11 16.43 -35.92
C TYR A 209 -11.84 17.65 -36.79
N GLU A 210 -12.10 17.55 -38.10
CA GLU A 210 -12.41 18.75 -38.87
C GLU A 210 -13.39 19.53 -37.99
N LEU A 211 -12.99 20.74 -37.56
CA LEU A 211 -13.82 21.59 -36.74
C LEU A 211 -15.07 21.87 -37.57
N ASN A 212 -16.07 21.00 -37.48
CA ASN A 212 -17.43 21.37 -37.79
C ASN A 212 -17.71 22.47 -36.79
N GLU A 213 -17.64 23.72 -37.27
CA GLU A 213 -17.70 24.96 -36.51
C GLU A 213 -18.80 24.86 -35.45
N SER A 214 -18.43 24.37 -34.27
CA SER A 214 -19.35 24.26 -33.16
C SER A 214 -19.63 25.69 -32.75
N GLU A 215 -20.90 26.02 -32.53
CA GLU A 215 -21.31 27.33 -32.02
C GLU A 215 -20.50 27.71 -30.77
N THR A 216 -20.10 26.73 -29.96
CA THR A 216 -19.24 26.93 -28.79
C THR A 216 -17.81 27.30 -29.17
N ALA A 217 -17.24 26.65 -30.18
CA ALA A 217 -15.89 26.95 -30.67
C ALA A 217 -15.84 28.36 -31.30
N SER A 218 -16.84 28.74 -32.08
CA SER A 218 -16.94 30.06 -32.69
C SER A 218 -17.11 31.16 -31.63
N LYS A 219 -17.96 30.95 -30.62
CA LYS A 219 -18.09 31.88 -29.47
C LYS A 219 -16.80 32.01 -28.67
N LEU A 220 -16.10 30.90 -28.43
CA LEU A 220 -14.80 30.94 -27.76
C LEU A 220 -13.77 31.70 -28.60
N LEU A 221 -13.74 31.49 -29.91
CA LEU A 221 -12.84 32.19 -30.81
C LEU A 221 -13.14 33.69 -30.83
N GLU A 222 -14.42 34.09 -30.85
CA GLU A 222 -14.85 35.49 -30.77
C GLU A 222 -14.41 36.14 -29.46
N ILE A 223 -14.51 35.43 -28.33
CA ILE A 223 -14.04 35.92 -27.03
C ILE A 223 -12.51 36.04 -27.02
N LEU A 224 -11.79 35.02 -27.49
CA LEU A 224 -10.32 34.99 -27.50
C LEU A 224 -9.72 36.02 -28.46
N THR A 225 -10.43 36.36 -29.54
CA THR A 225 -10.03 37.39 -30.50
C THR A 225 -10.58 38.77 -30.18
N SER A 226 -11.43 38.89 -29.16
CA SER A 226 -12.02 40.16 -28.76
C SER A 226 -10.95 41.15 -28.27
N ALA A 227 -11.13 42.42 -28.64
CA ALA A 227 -10.23 43.48 -28.20
C ALA A 227 -10.19 43.63 -26.67
N THR A 228 -11.29 43.32 -25.98
CA THR A 228 -11.37 43.33 -24.52
C THR A 228 -10.46 42.27 -23.90
N PHE A 229 -10.52 41.03 -24.41
CA PHE A 229 -9.67 39.95 -23.91
C PHE A 229 -8.18 40.22 -24.16
N ILE A 230 -7.82 40.65 -25.38
CA ILE A 230 -6.43 40.99 -25.73
C ILE A 230 -5.91 42.13 -24.87
N ASN A 231 -6.71 43.19 -24.66
CA ASN A 231 -6.28 44.33 -23.86
C ASN A 231 -6.10 43.99 -22.38
N GLU A 232 -6.95 43.12 -21.80
CA GLU A 232 -6.78 42.65 -20.43
C GLU A 232 -5.54 41.75 -20.29
N LEU A 233 -5.28 40.86 -21.27
CA LEU A 233 -4.05 40.06 -21.31
C LEU A 233 -2.80 40.94 -21.39
N LEU A 234 -2.81 41.95 -22.27
CA LEU A 234 -1.73 42.93 -22.36
C LEU A 234 -1.54 43.73 -21.07
N ARG A 235 -2.64 44.01 -20.34
CA ARG A 235 -2.59 44.71 -19.06
C ARG A 235 -1.96 43.85 -17.97
N ILE A 236 -2.29 42.56 -17.93
CA ILE A 236 -1.66 41.57 -17.03
C ILE A 236 -0.17 41.44 -17.35
N CYS A 237 0.21 41.25 -18.62
CA CYS A 237 1.62 41.15 -19.03
C CYS A 237 2.42 42.42 -18.70
N LYS A 238 1.82 43.62 -18.82
CA LYS A 238 2.47 44.88 -18.42
C LYS A 238 2.59 45.05 -16.91
N HIS A 239 1.71 44.42 -16.14
CA HIS A 239 1.75 44.46 -14.68
C HIS A 239 2.81 43.51 -14.12
N ASP A 240 3.01 42.36 -14.74
CA ASP A 240 4.03 41.36 -14.34
C ASP A 240 5.48 41.76 -14.70
N GLN A 241 5.67 42.82 -15.49
CA GLN A 241 7.01 43.34 -15.87
C GLN A 241 7.51 44.48 -14.96
N LYS A 242 6.93 44.67 -13.77
CA LYS A 242 7.40 45.59 -12.72
C LYS A 242 7.90 44.83 -11.51
#